data_AF-A0A959C899-F1
#
_entry.id   AF-A0A959C899-F1
#
_cell.length_a   1.000
_cell.length_b   1.000
_cell.length_c   1.000
_cell.angle_alpha   90.00
_cell.angle_beta   90.00
_cell.angle_gamma   90.00
#
_symmetry.space_group_name_H-M   'P 1'
#
loop_
_entity.id
_entity.type
_entity.pdbx_description
1 polymer ?
#
loop_
_entity_poly.entity_id
_entity_poly.type
_entity_poly.pdbx_seq_one_letter_code
_entity_poly.pdbx_strand_id
1 'polypeptide(L)'
;RFSLRTVQLTGQIARNLRMFLKYDNSLTLDLASLVRANQEAQAFSGGAVVTWNSKLISRVEYGMRLLPDNITQQVFSGEQVVFLPNNMSLKGGGFYGWSSTIPKEWLVYGSVRVPLTRWYALEPYYFLSKVEGAPSTENRFMLNNQFRFPKGYEVNLGLLFGK
;
A
#
# COMPACT_ATOMS: atom_id res chain seq x y z
N ARG A 1 -4.37 28.22 -5.11
CA ARG A 1 -3.53 27.65 -6.20
C ARG A 1 -3.92 26.18 -6.35
N PHE A 2 -4.37 25.74 -7.53
CA PHE A 2 -4.62 24.32 -7.78
C PHE A 2 -3.28 23.62 -7.99
N SER A 3 -2.72 23.00 -6.96
CA SER A 3 -1.59 22.09 -7.13
C SER A 3 -2.10 20.73 -7.60
N LEU A 4 -1.43 20.15 -8.58
CA LEU A 4 -1.70 18.80 -9.05
C LEU A 4 -1.44 17.83 -7.88
N ARG A 5 -2.50 17.20 -7.37
CA ARG A 5 -2.40 16.32 -6.18
C ARG A 5 -1.88 14.94 -6.52
N THR A 6 -2.42 14.31 -7.56
CA THR A 6 -2.00 12.98 -7.98
C THR A 6 -2.27 12.82 -9.47
N VAL A 7 -1.34 12.22 -10.21
CA VAL A 7 -1.53 11.76 -11.58
C VAL A 7 -1.04 10.33 -11.66
N GLN A 8 -1.85 9.45 -12.25
CA GLN A 8 -1.46 8.10 -12.54
C GLN A 8 -1.72 7.78 -14.01
N LEU A 9 -0.68 7.37 -14.72
CA LEU A 9 -0.76 6.78 -16.04
C LEU A 9 -0.69 5.27 -15.90
N THR A 10 -1.52 4.55 -16.62
CA THR A 10 -1.59 3.08 -16.52
C THR A 10 -1.74 2.50 -17.92
N GLY A 11 -0.89 1.53 -18.26
CA GLY A 11 -0.90 0.85 -19.55
C GLY A 11 -0.99 -0.65 -19.37
N GLN A 12 -1.90 -1.29 -20.10
CA GLN A 12 -1.96 -2.75 -20.19
C GLN A 12 -0.99 -3.21 -21.28
N ILE A 13 0.19 -3.68 -20.89
CA ILE A 13 1.26 -4.03 -21.83
C ILE A 13 1.05 -5.44 -22.42
N ALA A 14 0.54 -6.36 -21.60
CA ALA A 14 0.14 -7.71 -22.01
C ALA A 14 -1.13 -8.11 -21.29
N ARG A 15 -1.77 -9.22 -21.67
CA ARG A 15 -3.01 -9.71 -21.02
C ARG A 15 -2.87 -9.89 -19.50
N ASN A 16 -1.67 -10.24 -19.05
CA ASN A 16 -1.34 -10.48 -17.64
C ASN A 16 -0.47 -9.40 -17.00
N LEU A 17 -0.03 -8.37 -17.74
CA LEU A 17 0.89 -7.34 -17.27
C LEU A 17 0.29 -5.95 -17.46
N ARG A 18 0.16 -5.24 -16.35
CA ARG A 18 -0.22 -3.84 -16.30
C ARG A 18 0.91 -3.04 -15.68
N MET A 19 1.36 -2.00 -16.34
CA MET A 19 2.35 -1.07 -15.79
C MET A 19 1.67 0.25 -15.45
N PHE A 20 2.21 0.94 -14.46
CA PHE A 20 1.74 2.25 -14.07
C PHE A 20 2.90 3.18 -13.70
N LEU A 21 2.69 4.46 -13.91
CA LEU A 21 3.51 5.56 -13.42
C LEU A 21 2.61 6.45 -12.60
N LYS A 22 3.04 6.80 -11.39
CA LYS A 22 2.29 7.62 -10.45
C LYS A 22 3.16 8.79 -10.00
N TYR A 23 2.59 9.98 -10.09
CA TYR A 23 3.05 11.16 -9.38
C TYR A 23 2.04 11.47 -8.30
N ASP A 24 2.50 11.65 -7.07
CA ASP A 24 1.68 12.00 -5.93
C ASP A 24 2.34 13.15 -5.17
N ASN A 25 1.64 14.26 -5.02
CA ASN A 25 2.04 15.43 -4.26
C ASN A 25 1.24 15.54 -2.96
N SER A 26 0.44 14.52 -2.62
CA SER A 26 -0.28 14.44 -1.36
C SER A 26 0.50 13.61 -0.34
N LEU A 27 0.30 13.93 0.95
CA LEU A 27 0.79 13.12 2.08
C LEU A 27 0.61 11.64 1.75
N THR A 28 1.72 10.94 1.51
CA THR A 28 1.68 9.50 1.29
C THR A 28 1.28 8.89 2.63
N LEU A 29 -0.02 8.57 2.75
CA LEU A 29 -0.72 8.00 3.91
C LEU A 29 -0.09 6.69 4.43
N ASP A 30 0.96 6.19 3.78
CA ASP A 30 1.66 4.96 4.13
C ASP A 30 2.54 5.13 5.39
N LEU A 31 2.79 6.36 5.86
CA LEU A 31 3.62 6.64 7.04
C LEU A 31 2.94 7.58 8.03
N ALA A 32 2.58 7.02 9.19
CA ALA A 32 2.10 7.79 10.34
C ALA A 32 3.15 8.79 10.87
N SER A 33 4.45 8.62 10.57
CA SER A 33 5.49 9.61 10.88
C SER A 33 5.35 10.88 10.03
N LEU A 34 5.04 10.75 8.73
CA LEU A 34 4.81 11.87 7.82
C LEU A 34 3.45 12.54 8.03
N VAL A 35 2.41 11.76 8.35
CA VAL A 35 1.09 12.29 8.77
C VAL A 35 1.23 13.11 10.06
N ARG A 36 2.08 12.68 11.01
CA ARG A 36 2.37 13.43 12.23
C ARG A 36 3.21 14.69 11.99
N ALA A 37 4.01 14.73 10.92
CA ALA A 37 4.83 15.89 10.57
C ALA A 37 4.10 16.94 9.71
N ASN A 38 2.91 16.62 9.16
CA ASN A 38 2.08 17.51 8.33
C ASN A 38 2.86 18.19 7.19
N GLN A 39 3.76 17.46 6.52
CA GLN A 39 4.59 18.01 5.44
C GLN A 39 4.23 17.37 4.10
N GLU A 40 4.19 18.21 3.06
CA GLU A 40 3.98 17.78 1.67
C GLU A 40 5.23 17.02 1.19
N ALA A 41 5.06 15.76 0.80
CA ALA A 41 6.13 14.95 0.22
C ALA A 41 5.75 14.56 -1.20
N GLN A 42 6.56 14.97 -2.18
CA GLN A 42 6.34 14.61 -3.58
C GLN A 42 6.89 13.22 -3.83
N ALA A 43 6.04 12.29 -4.23
CA ALA A 43 6.40 10.93 -4.59
C ALA A 43 6.25 10.72 -6.10
N PHE A 44 7.30 10.17 -6.71
CA PHE A 44 7.25 9.64 -8.07
C PHE A 44 7.50 8.15 -7.99
N SER A 45 6.58 7.33 -8.50
CA SER A 45 6.74 5.88 -8.51
C SER A 45 6.32 5.27 -9.84
N GLY A 46 6.96 4.16 -10.17
CA GLY A 46 6.64 3.32 -11.30
C GLY A 46 6.52 1.88 -10.84
N GLY A 47 5.54 1.16 -11.38
CA GLY A 47 5.30 -0.20 -10.95
C GLY A 47 4.61 -1.05 -11.99
N ALA A 48 4.47 -2.32 -11.63
CA ALA A 48 3.81 -3.31 -12.45
C ALA A 48 2.93 -4.21 -11.58
N VAL A 49 1.79 -4.60 -12.15
CA VAL A 49 0.90 -5.63 -11.62
C VAL A 49 0.91 -6.79 -12.62
N VAL A 50 1.32 -7.95 -12.14
CA VAL A 50 1.39 -9.20 -12.89
C VAL A 50 0.34 -10.17 -12.37
N THR A 51 -0.57 -10.59 -13.25
CA THR A 51 -1.54 -11.66 -12.96
C THR A 51 -0.99 -12.98 -13.49
N TRP A 52 -0.34 -13.76 -12.63
CA TRP A 52 0.29 -15.01 -13.05
C TRP A 52 -0.74 -16.06 -13.49
N ASN A 53 -1.85 -16.13 -12.76
CA ASN A 53 -2.98 -17.00 -13.04
C ASN A 53 -4.23 -16.48 -12.30
N SER A 54 -5.33 -17.22 -12.34
CA SER A 54 -6.58 -16.87 -11.62
C SER A 54 -6.45 -16.86 -10.09
N LYS A 55 -5.34 -17.36 -9.54
CA LYS A 55 -5.09 -17.50 -8.11
C LYS A 55 -3.98 -16.61 -7.57
N LEU A 56 -3.16 -15.98 -8.43
CA LEU A 56 -1.97 -15.26 -7.97
C LEU A 56 -1.77 -13.96 -8.74
N ILE A 57 -1.72 -12.87 -7.98
CA ILE A 57 -1.35 -11.53 -8.47
C ILE A 57 -0.14 -11.05 -7.68
N SER A 58 0.83 -10.47 -8.37
CA SER A 58 1.96 -9.77 -7.75
C SER A 58 1.97 -8.32 -8.22
N ARG A 59 2.28 -7.42 -7.30
CA ARG A 59 2.54 -6.01 -7.57
C ARG A 59 3.93 -5.66 -7.08
N VAL A 60 4.67 -4.94 -7.89
CA VAL A 60 5.94 -4.33 -7.50
C VAL A 60 5.90 -2.86 -7.88
N GLU A 61 6.51 -2.02 -7.05
CA GLU A 61 6.57 -0.59 -7.28
C GLU A 61 7.88 -0.05 -6.73
N TYR A 62 8.54 0.79 -7.52
CA TYR A 62 9.75 1.49 -7.16
C TYR A 62 9.54 2.97 -7.38
N GLY A 63 9.96 3.78 -6.44
CA GLY A 63 9.80 5.22 -6.52
C GLY A 63 10.77 5.98 -5.66
N MET A 64 10.68 7.30 -5.76
CA MET A 64 11.41 8.26 -4.97
C MET A 64 10.43 9.22 -4.31
N ARG A 65 10.66 9.51 -3.04
CA ARG A 65 9.97 10.53 -2.26
C ARG A 65 10.94 11.69 -2.03
N LEU A 66 10.54 12.86 -2.49
CA LEU A 66 11.17 14.12 -2.16
C LEU A 66 10.55 14.58 -0.85
N LEU A 67 11.34 14.42 0.20
CA LEU A 67 11.05 14.92 1.52
C LEU A 67 11.49 16.40 1.62
N PRO A 68 10.93 17.13 2.59
CA PRO A 68 11.42 18.43 3.02
C PRO A 68 12.95 18.44 3.23
N ASP A 69 13.57 19.61 3.11
CA ASP A 69 15.03 19.80 3.17
C ASP A 69 15.83 19.16 2.01
N ASN A 70 15.19 19.00 0.84
CA ASN A 70 15.76 18.39 -0.37
C ASN A 70 16.26 16.94 -0.16
N ILE A 71 15.69 16.24 0.81
CA ILE A 71 16.03 14.85 1.08
C ILE A 71 15.31 13.97 0.07
N THR A 72 16.06 13.15 -0.66
CA THR A 72 15.49 12.15 -1.57
C THR A 72 15.56 10.77 -0.91
N GLN A 73 14.40 10.14 -0.75
CA GLN A 73 14.28 8.78 -0.23
C GLN A 73 13.81 7.86 -1.36
N GLN A 74 14.55 6.80 -1.64
CA GLN A 74 14.12 5.74 -2.55
C GLN A 74 13.21 4.78 -1.79
N VAL A 75 12.15 4.30 -2.44
CA VAL A 75 11.17 3.38 -1.86
C VAL A 75 10.90 2.26 -2.84
N PHE A 76 11.07 1.04 -2.38
CA PHE A 76 10.68 -0.16 -3.09
C PHE A 76 9.55 -0.83 -2.33
N SER A 77 8.52 -1.30 -3.03
CA SER A 77 7.42 -2.05 -2.42
C SER A 77 7.00 -3.24 -3.27
N GLY A 78 6.50 -4.25 -2.59
CA GLY A 78 6.00 -5.47 -3.18
C GLY A 78 4.75 -5.94 -2.46
N GLU A 79 3.78 -6.44 -3.22
CA GLU A 79 2.57 -7.08 -2.69
C GLU A 79 2.30 -8.35 -3.50
N GLN A 80 1.83 -9.38 -2.83
CA GLN A 80 1.38 -10.63 -3.43
C GLN A 80 0.00 -10.97 -2.88
N VAL A 81 -0.92 -11.28 -3.77
CA VAL A 81 -2.29 -11.67 -3.46
C VAL A 81 -2.53 -13.08 -3.99
N VAL A 82 -2.87 -13.99 -3.09
CA VAL A 82 -3.23 -15.38 -3.37
C VAL A 82 -4.73 -15.56 -3.16
N PHE A 83 -5.47 -15.91 -4.21
CA PHE A 83 -6.87 -16.27 -4.10
C PHE A 83 -7.00 -17.76 -3.75
N LEU A 84 -7.74 -18.01 -2.69
CA LEU A 84 -8.04 -19.32 -2.13
C LEU A 84 -9.48 -19.73 -2.53
N PRO A 85 -9.87 -21.00 -2.31
CA PRO A 85 -11.25 -21.42 -2.42
C PRO A 85 -12.21 -20.56 -1.57
N ASN A 86 -13.50 -20.62 -1.86
CA ASN A 86 -14.55 -19.88 -1.15
C ASN A 86 -14.40 -18.35 -1.18
N ASN A 87 -13.82 -17.77 -2.25
CA ASN A 87 -13.58 -16.33 -2.39
C ASN A 87 -12.72 -15.70 -1.29
N MET A 88 -11.93 -16.53 -0.59
CA MET A 88 -10.92 -16.05 0.34
C MET A 88 -9.70 -15.53 -0.42
N SER A 89 -8.98 -14.57 0.14
CA SER A 89 -7.69 -14.14 -0.41
C SER A 89 -6.70 -13.85 0.70
N LEU A 90 -5.48 -14.33 0.55
CA LEU A 90 -4.34 -13.91 1.37
C LEU A 90 -3.61 -12.82 0.63
N LYS A 91 -3.20 -11.78 1.35
CA LYS A 91 -2.36 -10.72 0.82
C LYS A 91 -1.18 -10.55 1.75
N GLY A 92 0.01 -10.45 1.18
CA GLY A 92 1.23 -10.17 1.90
C GLY A 92 2.05 -9.16 1.13
N GLY A 93 2.65 -8.20 1.81
CA GLY A 93 3.42 -7.18 1.15
C GLY A 93 4.25 -6.36 2.11
N GLY A 94 4.90 -5.35 1.57
CA GLY A 94 5.73 -4.47 2.35
C GLY A 94 6.41 -3.42 1.49
N PHE A 95 7.12 -2.53 2.15
CA PHE A 95 8.01 -1.59 1.51
C PHE A 95 9.34 -1.49 2.26
N TYR A 96 10.36 -1.03 1.55
CA TYR A 96 11.68 -0.72 2.03
C TYR A 96 12.06 0.66 1.51
N GLY A 97 12.28 1.60 2.43
CA GLY A 97 12.71 2.95 2.15
C GLY A 97 14.17 3.16 2.55
N TRP A 98 14.97 3.79 1.70
CA TRP A 98 16.36 4.13 2.02
C TRP A 98 16.75 5.51 1.47
N SER A 99 17.69 6.14 2.16
CA SER A 99 18.31 7.40 1.74
C SER A 99 19.74 7.44 2.26
N SER A 100 20.55 8.35 1.73
CA SER A 100 21.87 8.67 2.27
C SER A 100 21.81 9.62 3.47
N THR A 101 20.71 10.33 3.65
CA THR A 101 20.59 11.41 4.66
C THR A 101 19.61 11.11 5.80
N ILE A 102 18.71 10.13 5.62
CA ILE A 102 17.78 9.68 6.66
C ILE A 102 17.90 8.18 6.91
N PRO A 103 17.55 7.72 8.12
CA PRO A 103 17.58 6.29 8.44
C PRO A 103 16.69 5.47 7.52
N LYS A 104 17.12 4.23 7.25
CA LYS A 104 16.32 3.28 6.47
C LYS A 104 15.03 2.94 7.22
N GLU A 105 14.00 2.62 6.47
CA GLU A 105 12.74 2.17 7.04
C GLU A 105 12.18 0.99 6.27
N TRP A 106 11.41 0.16 6.96
CA TRP A 106 10.69 -0.92 6.33
C TRP A 106 9.36 -1.14 7.01
N LEU A 107 8.43 -1.66 6.23
CA LEU A 107 7.15 -2.15 6.70
C LEU A 107 6.87 -3.46 6.00
N VAL A 108 6.37 -4.43 6.74
CA VAL A 108 5.78 -5.65 6.18
C VAL A 108 4.37 -5.80 6.73
N TYR A 109 3.48 -6.39 5.95
CA TYR A 109 2.14 -6.68 6.37
C TYR A 109 1.62 -7.96 5.77
N GLY A 110 0.61 -8.51 6.44
CA GLY A 110 -0.19 -9.61 5.96
C GLY A 110 -1.67 -9.37 6.26
N SER A 111 -2.54 -9.80 5.35
CA SER A 111 -3.98 -9.81 5.55
C SER A 111 -4.61 -11.07 5.01
N VAL A 112 -5.77 -11.40 5.57
CA VAL A 112 -6.64 -12.46 5.06
C VAL A 112 -8.03 -11.90 4.87
N ARG A 113 -8.55 -11.99 3.65
CA ARG A 113 -9.94 -11.66 3.35
C ARG A 113 -10.78 -12.91 3.55
N VAL A 114 -11.73 -12.82 4.48
CA VAL A 114 -12.69 -13.87 4.80
C VAL A 114 -14.10 -13.38 4.42
N PRO A 115 -14.71 -13.92 3.34
CA PRO A 115 -16.10 -13.63 3.04
C PRO A 115 -16.99 -14.37 4.03
N LEU A 116 -17.69 -13.61 4.88
CA LEU A 116 -18.59 -14.16 5.90
C LEU A 116 -19.99 -14.38 5.34
N THR A 117 -20.41 -13.53 4.40
CA THR A 117 -21.67 -13.68 3.66
C THR A 117 -21.48 -13.30 2.19
N ARG A 118 -22.55 -13.38 1.40
CA ARG A 118 -22.53 -12.90 -0.01
C ARG A 118 -22.34 -11.38 -0.13
N TRP A 119 -22.68 -10.63 0.92
CA TRP A 119 -22.66 -9.16 0.93
C TRP A 119 -21.63 -8.59 1.90
N TYR A 120 -20.92 -9.41 2.68
CA TYR A 120 -19.98 -8.96 3.70
C TYR A 120 -18.71 -9.81 3.73
N ALA A 121 -17.56 -9.14 3.77
CA ALA A 121 -16.26 -9.74 3.99
C ALA A 121 -15.47 -8.94 5.03
N LEU A 122 -14.70 -9.68 5.83
CA LEU A 122 -13.78 -9.13 6.81
C LEU A 122 -12.35 -9.31 6.30
N GLU A 123 -11.50 -8.31 6.51
CA GLU A 123 -10.10 -8.37 6.16
C GLU A 123 -9.24 -7.75 7.28
N PRO A 124 -8.82 -8.54 8.28
CA PRO A 124 -7.79 -8.12 9.22
C PRO A 124 -6.43 -8.01 8.53
N TYR A 125 -5.70 -6.96 8.87
CA TYR A 125 -4.30 -6.73 8.50
C TYR A 125 -3.46 -6.62 9.76
N TYR A 126 -2.26 -7.18 9.70
CA TYR A 126 -1.20 -6.95 10.66
C TYR A 126 -0.04 -6.27 9.95
N PHE A 127 0.46 -5.18 10.52
CA PHE A 127 1.59 -4.41 10.03
C PHE A 127 2.70 -4.42 11.08
N LEU A 128 3.92 -4.67 10.62
CA LEU A 128 5.15 -4.54 11.40
C LEU A 128 6.07 -3.58 10.66
N SER A 129 6.48 -2.50 11.32
CA SER A 129 7.39 -1.52 10.72
C SER A 129 8.53 -1.15 11.65
N LYS A 130 9.64 -0.71 11.07
CA LYS A 130 10.79 -0.19 11.81
C LYS A 130 11.49 0.90 11.04
N VAL A 131 11.89 1.94 11.75
CA VAL A 131 12.87 2.93 11.29
C VAL A 131 14.20 2.60 11.94
N GLU A 132 15.27 2.61 11.18
CA GLU A 132 16.63 2.39 11.66
C GLU A 132 16.98 3.45 12.72
N GLY A 133 17.57 3.02 13.83
CA GLY A 133 17.84 3.88 14.99
C GLY A 133 16.65 4.11 15.94
N ALA A 134 15.43 3.68 15.58
CA ALA A 134 14.29 3.71 16.52
C ALA A 134 14.42 2.64 17.61
N PRO A 135 14.00 2.94 18.86
CA PRO A 135 14.18 2.03 20.01
C PRO A 135 13.36 0.74 19.92
N SER A 136 12.26 0.74 19.17
CA SER A 136 11.38 -0.42 19.02
C SER A 136 10.78 -0.51 17.62
N THR A 137 10.32 -1.71 17.26
CA THR A 137 9.43 -1.90 16.12
C THR A 137 8.03 -1.37 16.46
N GLU A 138 7.33 -0.87 15.45
CA GLU A 138 5.93 -0.46 15.53
C GLU A 138 5.04 -1.58 15.01
N ASN A 139 3.93 -1.84 15.70
CA ASN A 139 2.97 -2.88 15.36
C ASN A 139 1.59 -2.25 15.23
N ARG A 140 0.93 -2.49 14.10
CA ARG A 140 -0.42 -1.98 13.84
C ARG A 140 -1.33 -3.09 13.36
N PHE A 141 -2.58 -3.00 13.77
CA PHE A 141 -3.65 -3.87 13.35
C PHE A 141 -4.69 -3.02 12.64
N MET A 142 -5.09 -3.42 11.44
CA MET A 142 -6.24 -2.80 10.78
C MET A 142 -7.32 -3.85 10.60
N LEU A 143 -8.57 -3.50 10.88
CA LEU A 143 -9.72 -4.31 10.54
C LEU A 143 -10.49 -3.61 9.42
N ASN A 144 -10.43 -4.17 8.22
CA ASN A 144 -11.19 -3.68 7.08
C ASN A 144 -12.47 -4.51 6.90
N ASN A 145 -13.59 -3.83 6.71
CA ASN A 145 -14.92 -4.41 6.57
C ASN A 145 -15.47 -4.00 5.21
N GLN A 146 -15.74 -4.97 4.33
CA GLN A 146 -16.21 -4.75 2.97
C GLN A 146 -17.66 -5.19 2.83
N PHE A 147 -18.54 -4.26 2.48
CA PHE A 147 -19.96 -4.49 2.23
C PHE A 147 -20.26 -4.33 0.74
N ARG A 148 -20.86 -5.35 0.11
CA ARG A 148 -21.26 -5.35 -1.30
C ARG A 148 -22.77 -5.47 -1.42
N PHE A 149 -23.41 -4.48 -2.02
CA PHE A 149 -24.85 -4.44 -2.21
C PHE A 149 -25.24 -4.94 -3.61
N PRO A 150 -26.45 -5.50 -3.79
CA PRO A 150 -26.88 -6.12 -5.06
C PRO A 150 -26.83 -5.21 -6.29
N LYS A 151 -26.91 -3.89 -6.11
CA LYS A 151 -26.84 -2.89 -7.18
C LYS A 151 -25.40 -2.49 -7.57
N GLY A 152 -24.39 -3.23 -7.09
CA GLY A 152 -22.99 -2.98 -7.39
C GLY A 152 -22.31 -1.94 -6.50
N TYR A 153 -23.01 -1.39 -5.50
CA TYR A 153 -22.39 -0.50 -4.52
C TYR A 153 -21.48 -1.28 -3.59
N GLU A 154 -20.32 -0.70 -3.29
CA GLU A 154 -19.37 -1.23 -2.32
C GLU A 154 -19.03 -0.17 -1.28
N VAL A 155 -19.09 -0.55 0.00
CA VAL A 155 -18.67 0.29 1.12
C VAL A 155 -17.55 -0.44 1.86
N ASN A 156 -16.43 0.25 2.08
CA ASN A 156 -15.30 -0.25 2.85
C ASN A 156 -15.11 0.60 4.11
N LEU A 157 -15.05 -0.04 5.27
CA LEU A 157 -14.84 0.60 6.57
C LEU A 157 -13.61 -0.01 7.25
N GLY A 158 -12.56 0.80 7.40
CA GLY A 158 -11.30 0.42 8.03
C GLY A 158 -11.12 1.06 9.41
N LEU A 159 -10.78 0.26 10.41
CA LEU A 159 -10.32 0.73 11.72
C LEU A 159 -8.87 0.34 11.90
N LEU A 160 -7.99 1.31 12.18
CA LEU A 160 -6.57 1.08 12.44
C LEU A 160 -6.26 1.36 13.91
N PHE A 161 -5.59 0.42 14.57
CA PHE A 161 -5.12 0.54 15.95
C PHE A 161 -3.67 0.07 16.05
N GLY A 162 -2.81 0.82 16.74
CA GLY A 162 -1.42 0.41 16.93
C GLY A 162 -0.51 1.56 17.33
N LYS A 163 0.74 1.21 17.61
CA LYS A 163 1.81 2.15 17.95
C LYS A 163 3.03 1.83 17.12
#